data_AF-A0A953P2R8-F1
#
_entry.id   AF-A0A953P2R8-F1
#
_cell.length_a   1.000
_cell.length_b   1.000
_cell.length_c   1.000
_cell.angle_alpha   90.00
_cell.angle_beta   90.00
_cell.angle_gamma   90.00
#
_symmetry.space_group_name_H-M   'P 1'
#
loop_
_entity.id
_entity.type
_entity.pdbx_description
1 polymer ?
#
loop_
_entity_poly.entity_id
_entity_poly.type
_entity_poly.pdbx_seq_one_letter_code
_entity_poly.pdbx_strand_id
1 'polypeptide(L)'
;MRRWPLLSLCALLLGLAPAAVSQRPSPAQTIPALQSRFDAETNSVRKAKLLAKLGDAQFIESRRAGKAQDYPAAQLILEKYRDNVRAAIAEVIRQHPNAEKESSGYRIIELHVRAGIRETIDAMNAAPLEFRPPLQVLRDDLQRSQDQLLRLLFPRRPGEKRPPAAPPQGAQ
;
A
#
# COMPACT_ATOMS: atom_id res chain seq x y z
N MET A 1 78.85 -13.33 21.80
CA MET A 1 78.02 -12.68 22.83
C MET A 1 77.65 -11.28 22.38
N ARG A 2 76.33 -10.99 22.30
CA ARG A 2 75.62 -9.69 22.28
C ARG A 2 74.57 -9.66 21.17
N ARG A 3 73.39 -10.14 21.57
CA ARG A 3 72.10 -9.80 20.97
C ARG A 3 71.73 -8.40 21.44
N TRP A 4 71.23 -7.54 20.55
CA TRP A 4 70.27 -6.47 20.90
C TRP A 4 69.40 -6.10 19.68
N PRO A 5 68.14 -5.72 19.92
CA PRO A 5 67.02 -6.07 19.05
C PRO A 5 66.42 -4.86 18.31
N LEU A 6 65.78 -5.17 17.19
CA LEU A 6 64.47 -4.70 16.70
C LEU A 6 63.93 -3.38 17.24
N LEU A 7 63.46 -2.51 16.34
CA LEU A 7 62.02 -2.29 16.16
C LEU A 7 61.76 -1.52 14.87
N SER A 8 61.33 -2.28 13.85
CA SER A 8 60.76 -1.78 12.61
C SER A 8 59.49 -0.99 12.87
N LEU A 9 59.44 0.15 12.17
CA LEU A 9 58.27 0.87 11.69
C LEU A 9 57.01 -0.02 11.54
N CYS A 10 56.01 0.18 12.41
CA CYS A 10 54.64 -0.28 12.19
C CYS A 10 53.72 0.94 12.17
N ALA A 11 53.51 1.50 10.98
CA ALA A 11 52.36 2.32 10.67
C ALA A 11 51.16 1.37 10.52
N LEU A 12 50.20 1.41 11.45
CA LEU A 12 48.91 0.74 11.27
C LEU A 12 47.76 1.72 11.49
N LEU A 13 47.32 2.25 10.35
CA LEU A 13 45.96 2.64 9.95
C LEU A 13 44.90 2.78 11.06
N LEU A 14 44.46 4.03 11.22
CA LEU A 14 43.16 4.44 11.77
C LEU A 14 42.03 3.59 11.17
N GLY A 15 41.44 2.71 11.97
CA GLY A 15 40.17 2.05 11.67
C GLY A 15 39.00 3.01 11.94
N LEU A 16 38.58 3.76 10.91
CA LEU A 16 37.32 4.50 10.95
C LEU A 16 36.18 3.50 10.69
N ALA A 17 35.62 2.91 11.75
CA ALA A 17 34.42 2.10 11.62
C ALA A 17 33.23 3.01 11.21
N PRO A 18 32.50 2.72 10.11
CA PRO A 18 31.28 3.45 9.82
C PRO A 18 30.25 3.09 10.90
N ALA A 19 29.92 4.06 11.74
CA ALA A 19 28.78 3.95 12.64
C ALA A 19 27.53 3.76 11.79
N ALA A 20 27.01 2.53 11.74
CA ALA A 20 25.72 2.23 11.15
C ALA A 20 24.66 2.98 11.98
N VAL A 21 24.26 4.16 11.50
CA VAL A 21 23.13 4.91 12.03
C VAL A 21 21.89 4.06 11.84
N SER A 22 21.53 3.31 12.89
CA SER A 22 20.26 2.63 12.98
C SER A 22 19.16 3.68 13.10
N GLN A 23 18.65 4.16 11.96
CA GLN A 23 17.46 5.01 11.92
C GLN A 23 16.27 4.17 12.37
N ARG A 24 16.00 4.12 13.68
CA ARG A 24 14.73 3.59 14.17
C ARG A 24 13.62 4.49 13.62
N PRO A 25 12.57 3.94 12.98
CA PRO A 25 11.45 4.75 12.55
C PRO A 25 10.87 5.47 13.78
N SER A 26 10.57 6.76 13.62
CA SER A 26 9.86 7.52 14.66
C SER A 26 8.60 6.75 15.06
N PRO A 27 8.22 6.70 16.36
CA PRO A 27 7.01 6.01 16.82
C PRO A 27 5.75 6.39 16.02
N ALA A 28 5.69 7.64 15.54
CA ALA A 28 4.61 8.18 14.71
C ALA A 28 4.51 7.58 13.29
N GLN A 29 5.49 6.80 12.86
CA GLN A 29 5.56 6.14 11.55
C GLN A 29 5.45 4.61 11.64
N THR A 30 5.16 4.07 12.82
CA THR A 30 4.92 2.62 12.97
C THR A 30 3.57 2.21 12.39
N ILE A 31 3.44 0.97 11.92
CA ILE A 31 2.17 0.44 11.38
C ILE A 31 1.01 0.62 12.37
N PRO A 32 1.12 0.28 13.68
CA PRO A 32 0.03 0.48 14.62
C PRO A 32 -0.36 1.96 14.80
N ALA A 33 0.61 2.87 14.84
CA ALA A 33 0.32 4.30 14.92
C ALA A 33 -0.35 4.83 13.65
N LEU A 34 0.09 4.39 12.47
CA LEU A 34 -0.54 4.74 11.19
C LEU A 34 -1.95 4.18 11.09
N GLN A 35 -2.18 2.94 11.52
CA GLN A 35 -3.50 2.31 11.56
C GLN A 35 -4.44 3.09 12.49
N SER A 36 -4.01 3.40 13.72
CA SER A 36 -4.83 4.19 14.66
C SER A 36 -5.25 5.54 14.08
N ARG A 37 -4.34 6.23 13.37
CA ARG A 37 -4.66 7.50 12.69
C ARG A 37 -5.61 7.29 11.52
N PHE A 38 -5.42 6.22 10.74
CA PHE A 38 -6.32 5.86 9.64
C PHE A 38 -7.74 5.58 10.15
N ASP A 39 -7.86 4.82 11.24
CA ASP A 39 -9.13 4.46 11.85
C ASP A 39 -9.88 5.68 12.38
N ALA A 40 -9.17 6.58 13.08
CA ALA A 40 -9.73 7.80 13.66
C ALA A 40 -10.00 8.92 12.64
N GLU A 41 -9.37 8.89 11.45
CA GLU A 41 -9.55 9.95 10.46
C GLU A 41 -10.93 9.89 9.81
N THR A 42 -11.63 11.02 9.89
CA THR A 42 -12.96 11.19 9.31
C THR A 42 -12.89 11.88 7.96
N ASN A 43 -11.98 12.80 7.69
CA ASN A 43 -11.90 13.45 6.37
C ASN A 43 -11.42 12.45 5.31
N SER A 44 -12.24 12.22 4.29
CA SER A 44 -11.99 11.17 3.29
C SER A 44 -10.68 11.36 2.50
N VAL A 45 -10.30 12.59 2.15
CA VAL A 45 -9.05 12.88 1.43
C VAL A 45 -7.83 12.65 2.32
N ARG A 46 -7.87 13.07 3.59
CA ARG A 46 -6.80 12.77 4.55
C ARG A 46 -6.73 11.27 4.84
N LYS A 47 -7.87 10.59 4.94
CA LYS A 47 -7.95 9.13 5.11
C LYS A 47 -7.31 8.40 3.93
N ALA A 48 -7.55 8.84 2.69
CA ALA A 48 -6.90 8.31 1.50
C ALA A 48 -5.36 8.52 1.52
N LYS A 49 -4.88 9.68 2.00
CA LYS A 49 -3.43 9.91 2.19
C LYS A 49 -2.83 9.04 3.30
N LEU A 50 -3.57 8.80 4.37
CA LEU A 50 -3.16 7.89 5.45
C LEU A 50 -3.14 6.44 4.97
N LEU A 51 -4.13 6.01 4.17
CA LEU A 51 -4.12 4.71 3.51
C LEU A 51 -2.82 4.50 2.73
N ALA A 52 -2.38 5.51 1.97
CA ALA A 52 -1.15 5.38 1.19
C ALA A 52 0.08 5.16 2.08
N LYS A 53 0.25 6.00 3.11
CA LYS A 53 1.38 5.86 4.05
C LYS A 53 1.36 4.53 4.82
N LEU A 54 0.16 4.11 5.24
CA LEU A 54 -0.04 2.84 5.94
C LEU A 54 0.24 1.66 5.01
N GLY A 55 -0.26 1.71 3.79
CA GLY A 55 -0.04 0.71 2.75
C GLY A 55 1.44 0.55 2.41
N ASP A 56 2.18 1.64 2.22
CA ASP A 56 3.63 1.59 1.99
C ASP A 56 4.37 0.86 3.12
N ALA A 57 4.03 1.17 4.38
CA ALA A 57 4.62 0.50 5.54
C ALA A 57 4.22 -0.99 5.61
N GLN A 58 2.97 -1.32 5.31
CA GLN A 58 2.47 -2.70 5.23
C GLN A 58 3.18 -3.48 4.13
N PHE A 59 3.41 -2.90 2.95
CA PHE A 59 4.11 -3.57 1.86
C PHE A 59 5.56 -3.88 2.22
N ILE A 60 6.26 -2.94 2.89
CA ILE A 60 7.61 -3.20 3.40
C ILE A 60 7.61 -4.39 4.36
N GLU A 61 6.65 -4.45 5.28
CA GLU A 61 6.57 -5.54 6.25
C GLU A 61 6.16 -6.87 5.61
N SER A 62 5.23 -6.87 4.66
CA SER A 62 4.82 -8.06 3.91
C SER A 62 6.00 -8.67 3.14
N ARG A 63 6.82 -7.83 2.47
CA ARG A 63 8.06 -8.30 1.83
C ARG A 63 9.06 -8.86 2.83
N ARG A 64 9.18 -8.25 4.02
CA ARG A 64 10.06 -8.77 5.08
C ARG A 64 9.61 -10.16 5.51
N ALA A 65 8.32 -10.33 5.78
CA ALA A 65 7.74 -11.63 6.14
C ALA A 65 7.95 -12.67 5.03
N GLY A 66 7.69 -12.31 3.76
CA GLY A 66 7.95 -13.18 2.61
C GLY A 66 9.41 -13.60 2.47
N LYS A 67 10.37 -12.68 2.70
CA LYS A 67 11.81 -13.01 2.71
C LYS A 67 12.21 -13.93 3.87
N ALA A 68 11.51 -13.82 4.99
CA ALA A 68 11.66 -14.72 6.14
C ALA A 68 10.89 -16.04 5.97
N GLN A 69 10.26 -16.26 4.80
CA GLN A 69 9.39 -17.41 4.50
C GLN A 69 8.19 -17.54 5.45
N ASP A 70 7.81 -16.45 6.13
CA ASP A 70 6.58 -16.35 6.90
C ASP A 70 5.44 -15.88 5.97
N TYR A 71 5.04 -16.78 5.08
CA TYR A 71 3.97 -16.53 4.11
C TYR A 71 2.61 -16.25 4.78
N PRO A 72 2.22 -16.93 5.89
CA PRO A 72 1.02 -16.56 6.63
C PRO A 72 1.02 -15.11 7.11
N ALA A 73 2.13 -14.62 7.67
CA ALA A 73 2.21 -13.22 8.09
C ALA A 73 2.17 -12.26 6.89
N ALA A 74 2.89 -12.57 5.81
CA ALA A 74 2.89 -11.76 4.59
C ALA A 74 1.47 -11.61 4.02
N GLN A 75 0.71 -12.71 3.98
CA GLN A 75 -0.69 -12.74 3.55
C GLN A 75 -1.57 -11.90 4.48
N LEU A 76 -1.50 -12.10 5.79
CA LEU A 76 -2.32 -11.37 6.76
C LEU A 76 -2.11 -9.85 6.69
N ILE A 77 -0.88 -9.40 6.41
CA ILE A 77 -0.57 -7.98 6.23
C ILE A 77 -1.29 -7.43 4.99
N LEU A 78 -1.26 -8.16 3.87
CA LEU A 78 -1.95 -7.75 2.64
C LEU A 78 -3.47 -7.78 2.81
N GLU A 79 -4.02 -8.74 3.56
CA GLU A 79 -5.46 -8.79 3.88
C GLU A 79 -5.91 -7.54 4.62
N LYS A 80 -5.14 -7.11 5.62
CA LYS A 80 -5.40 -5.84 6.33
C LYS A 80 -5.33 -4.64 5.38
N TYR A 81 -4.39 -4.62 4.44
CA TYR A 81 -4.33 -3.57 3.42
C TYR A 81 -5.60 -3.53 2.56
N ARG A 82 -6.08 -4.69 2.08
CA ARG A 82 -7.34 -4.80 1.32
C ARG A 82 -8.53 -4.25 2.12
N ASP A 83 -8.61 -4.57 3.40
CA ASP A 83 -9.72 -4.10 4.24
C ASP A 83 -9.64 -2.59 4.51
N ASN A 84 -8.43 -2.05 4.67
CA ASN A 84 -8.20 -0.60 4.72
C ASN A 84 -8.61 0.09 3.41
N VAL A 85 -8.34 -0.50 2.24
CA VAL A 85 -8.82 0.01 0.94
C VAL A 85 -10.34 0.10 0.93
N ARG A 86 -11.03 -0.98 1.33
CA ARG A 86 -12.51 -1.01 1.38
C ARG A 86 -13.06 0.08 2.29
N ALA A 87 -12.48 0.27 3.47
CA ALA A 87 -12.87 1.31 4.41
C ALA A 87 -12.67 2.73 3.83
N ALA A 88 -11.55 2.98 3.14
CA ALA A 88 -11.29 4.27 2.51
C ALA A 88 -12.26 4.56 1.35
N ILE A 89 -12.58 3.54 0.54
CA ILE A 89 -13.57 3.65 -0.55
C ILE A 89 -14.96 3.98 0.00
N ALA A 90 -15.40 3.26 1.03
CA ALA A 90 -16.69 3.51 1.66
C ALA A 90 -16.78 4.96 2.18
N GLU A 91 -15.73 5.44 2.83
CA GLU A 91 -15.70 6.79 3.40
C GLU A 91 -15.68 7.88 2.34
N VAL A 92 -14.92 7.72 1.24
CA VAL A 92 -14.90 8.72 0.16
C VAL A 92 -16.24 8.77 -0.59
N ILE A 93 -16.90 7.62 -0.80
CA ILE A 93 -18.24 7.58 -1.39
C ILE A 93 -19.27 8.27 -0.51
N ARG A 94 -19.18 8.03 0.81
CA ARG A 94 -20.10 8.63 1.79
C ARG A 94 -20.01 10.15 1.82
N GLN A 95 -18.79 10.71 1.75
CA GLN A 95 -18.60 12.17 1.82
C GLN A 95 -18.74 12.87 0.48
N HIS A 96 -18.29 12.22 -0.59
CA HIS A 96 -18.16 12.81 -1.91
C HIS A 96 -18.81 11.90 -2.96
N PRO A 97 -20.15 11.78 -2.98
CA PRO A 97 -20.84 10.83 -3.85
C PRO A 97 -20.65 11.10 -5.36
N ASN A 98 -20.24 12.32 -5.73
CA ASN A 98 -19.93 12.68 -7.11
C ASN A 98 -18.41 12.78 -7.35
N ALA A 99 -17.81 11.65 -7.72
CA ALA A 99 -16.37 11.54 -7.96
C ALA A 99 -15.87 12.34 -9.18
N GLU A 100 -16.72 12.67 -10.17
CA GLU A 100 -16.32 13.55 -11.28
C GLU A 100 -15.99 14.97 -10.77
N LYS A 101 -16.78 15.47 -9.81
CA LYS A 101 -16.58 16.80 -9.21
C LYS A 101 -15.52 16.78 -8.11
N GLU A 102 -15.46 15.72 -7.32
CA GLU A 102 -14.61 15.62 -6.13
C GLU A 102 -13.67 14.41 -6.20
N SER A 103 -12.83 14.39 -7.24
CA SER A 103 -12.01 13.21 -7.59
C SER A 103 -10.79 12.95 -6.70
N SER A 104 -10.39 13.89 -5.84
CA SER A 104 -9.10 13.84 -5.13
C SER A 104 -8.89 12.58 -4.29
N GLY A 105 -9.86 12.24 -3.42
CA GLY A 105 -9.77 11.04 -2.57
C GLY A 105 -9.76 9.76 -3.41
N TYR A 106 -10.65 9.68 -4.39
CA TYR A 106 -10.76 8.54 -5.30
C TYR A 106 -9.47 8.25 -6.07
N ARG A 107 -8.83 9.28 -6.65
CA ARG A 107 -7.59 9.13 -7.41
C ARG A 107 -6.42 8.66 -6.55
N ILE A 108 -6.34 9.16 -5.31
CA ILE A 108 -5.29 8.73 -4.36
C ILE A 108 -5.47 7.24 -4.05
N ILE A 109 -6.70 6.80 -3.75
CA ILE A 109 -6.99 5.39 -3.47
C ILE A 109 -6.70 4.54 -4.71
N GLU A 110 -7.15 4.95 -5.90
CA GLU A 110 -6.96 4.19 -7.15
C GLU A 110 -5.49 3.95 -7.45
N LEU A 111 -4.67 5.01 -7.37
CA LEU A 111 -3.23 4.93 -7.60
C LEU A 111 -2.58 3.93 -6.64
N HIS A 112 -3.00 3.94 -5.37
CA HIS A 112 -2.41 3.06 -4.38
C HIS A 112 -2.92 1.61 -4.49
N VAL A 113 -4.18 1.40 -4.88
CA VAL A 113 -4.72 0.06 -5.14
C VAL A 113 -3.95 -0.59 -6.29
N ARG A 114 -3.58 0.15 -7.34
CA ARG A 114 -2.66 -0.35 -8.39
C ARG A 114 -1.34 -0.84 -7.85
N ALA A 115 -0.78 -0.17 -6.84
CA ALA A 115 0.44 -0.63 -6.17
C ALA A 115 0.18 -1.91 -5.36
N GLY A 116 -0.93 -1.98 -4.62
CA GLY A 116 -1.32 -3.17 -3.87
C GLY A 116 -1.57 -4.41 -4.74
N ILE A 117 -2.14 -4.24 -5.94
CA ILE A 117 -2.30 -5.35 -6.90
C ILE A 117 -0.93 -5.90 -7.30
N ARG A 118 0.02 -5.02 -7.63
CA ARG A 118 1.40 -5.43 -7.97
C ARG A 118 2.07 -6.13 -6.78
N GLU A 119 1.96 -5.57 -5.58
CA GLU A 119 2.52 -6.16 -4.37
C GLU A 119 1.99 -7.57 -4.12
N THR A 120 0.69 -7.77 -4.35
CA THR A 120 0.06 -9.08 -4.18
C THR A 120 0.56 -10.08 -5.21
N ILE A 121 0.72 -9.66 -6.47
CA ILE A 121 1.30 -10.51 -7.53
C ILE A 121 2.74 -10.88 -7.18
N ASP A 122 3.53 -9.94 -6.69
CA ASP A 122 4.92 -10.20 -6.27
C ASP A 122 4.97 -11.20 -5.11
N ALA A 123 4.08 -11.06 -4.12
CA ALA A 123 3.93 -12.03 -3.03
C ALA A 123 3.53 -13.42 -3.54
N MET A 124 2.59 -13.52 -4.50
CA MET A 124 2.19 -14.79 -5.12
C MET A 124 3.36 -15.47 -5.83
N ASN A 125 4.20 -14.69 -6.51
CA ASN A 125 5.35 -15.20 -7.24
C ASN A 125 6.45 -15.71 -6.30
N ALA A 126 6.63 -15.04 -5.15
CA ALA A 126 7.60 -15.42 -4.13
C ALA A 126 7.14 -16.61 -3.25
N ALA A 127 5.83 -16.84 -3.16
CA ALA A 127 5.27 -17.87 -2.29
C ALA A 127 5.21 -19.27 -2.94
N PRO A 128 5.39 -20.34 -2.13
CA PRO A 128 5.08 -21.71 -2.52
C PRO A 128 3.63 -21.87 -2.99
N LEU A 129 3.36 -22.91 -3.79
CA LEU A 129 2.09 -23.10 -4.48
C LEU A 129 0.90 -23.14 -3.53
N GLU A 130 1.06 -23.73 -2.35
CA GLU A 130 0.04 -23.86 -1.31
C GLU A 130 -0.43 -22.51 -0.72
N PHE A 131 0.40 -21.47 -0.78
CA PHE A 131 0.07 -20.13 -0.27
C PHE A 131 -0.47 -19.19 -1.36
N ARG A 132 -0.49 -19.60 -2.62
CA ARG A 132 -0.99 -18.77 -3.73
C ARG A 132 -2.50 -18.57 -3.75
N PRO A 133 -3.36 -19.58 -3.47
CA PRO A 133 -4.81 -19.41 -3.60
C PRO A 133 -5.38 -18.27 -2.73
N PRO A 134 -4.99 -18.09 -1.46
CA PRO A 134 -5.46 -16.94 -0.68
C PRO A 134 -5.02 -15.59 -1.25
N LEU A 135 -3.77 -15.49 -1.71
CA LEU A 135 -3.24 -14.26 -2.34
C LEU A 135 -3.94 -13.95 -3.68
N GLN A 136 -4.36 -14.99 -4.42
CA GLN A 136 -5.14 -14.86 -5.64
C GLN A 136 -6.51 -14.22 -5.35
N VAL A 137 -7.21 -14.66 -4.30
CA VAL A 137 -8.47 -14.03 -3.86
C VAL A 137 -8.24 -12.55 -3.50
N LEU A 138 -7.13 -12.26 -2.82
CA LEU A 138 -6.79 -10.90 -2.45
C LEU A 138 -6.53 -9.99 -3.65
N ARG A 139 -5.81 -10.50 -4.67
CA ARG A 139 -5.59 -9.78 -5.93
C ARG A 139 -6.91 -9.43 -6.61
N ASP A 140 -7.83 -10.39 -6.67
CA ASP A 140 -9.13 -10.20 -7.32
C ASP A 140 -10.02 -9.22 -6.55
N ASP A 141 -9.94 -9.21 -5.22
CA ASP A 141 -10.58 -8.20 -4.37
C ASP A 141 -10.06 -6.78 -4.65
N LEU A 142 -8.74 -6.62 -4.77
CA LEU A 142 -8.13 -5.33 -5.10
C LEU A 142 -8.47 -4.91 -6.53
N GLN A 143 -8.51 -5.83 -7.49
CA GLN A 143 -8.92 -5.55 -8.86
C GLN A 143 -10.37 -5.04 -8.91
N ARG A 144 -11.30 -5.69 -8.21
CA ARG A 144 -12.70 -5.23 -8.10
C ARG A 144 -12.79 -3.83 -7.50
N SER A 145 -11.95 -3.53 -6.51
CA SER A 145 -11.88 -2.22 -5.87
C SER A 145 -11.36 -1.15 -6.84
N GLN A 146 -10.34 -1.47 -7.64
CA GLN A 146 -9.83 -0.60 -8.70
C GLN A 146 -10.90 -0.33 -9.77
N ASP A 147 -11.57 -1.38 -10.25
CA ASP A 147 -12.62 -1.25 -11.26
C ASP A 147 -13.78 -0.38 -10.77
N GLN A 148 -14.15 -0.52 -9.50
CA GLN A 148 -15.13 0.35 -8.85
C GLN A 148 -14.68 1.83 -8.86
N LEU A 149 -13.45 2.11 -8.43
CA LEU A 149 -12.90 3.47 -8.41
C LEU A 149 -12.87 4.08 -9.81
N LEU A 150 -12.45 3.32 -10.82
CA LEU A 150 -12.41 3.78 -12.22
C LEU A 150 -13.81 4.07 -12.75
N ARG A 151 -14.82 3.23 -12.44
CA ARG A 151 -16.22 3.50 -12.81
C ARG A 151 -16.77 4.78 -12.17
N LEU A 152 -16.40 5.04 -10.91
CA LEU A 152 -16.82 6.26 -10.21
C LEU A 152 -16.13 7.50 -10.77
N LEU A 153 -14.82 7.43 -11.02
CA LEU A 153 -14.01 8.52 -11.56
C LEU A 153 -14.36 8.87 -13.02
N PHE A 154 -14.77 7.88 -13.80
CA PHE A 154 -15.02 8.00 -15.24
C PHE A 154 -16.33 7.30 -15.63
N PRO A 155 -17.50 7.81 -15.18
CA PRO A 155 -18.79 7.16 -15.45
C PRO A 155 -19.22 7.30 -16.92
N ARG A 156 -18.62 8.23 -17.67
CA ARG A 156 -18.73 8.32 -19.13
C ARG A 156 -17.44 7.82 -19.76
N ARG A 157 -17.44 6.60 -20.29
CA ARG A 157 -16.29 6.12 -21.05
C ARG A 157 -16.24 6.85 -22.41
N PRO A 158 -15.06 7.31 -22.87
CA PRO A 158 -14.94 7.82 -24.23
C PRO A 158 -15.45 6.77 -25.23
N GLY A 159 -16.54 7.08 -25.94
CA GLY A 159 -17.19 6.18 -26.90
C GLY A 159 -18.55 5.59 -26.46
N GLU A 160 -18.95 5.71 -25.19
CA GLU A 160 -20.29 5.32 -24.76
C GLU A 160 -21.32 6.40 -25.15
N LYS A 161 -22.24 6.05 -26.05
CA LYS A 161 -23.38 6.90 -26.41
C LYS A 161 -24.30 7.04 -25.20
N ARG A 162 -24.72 8.29 -24.91
CA ARG A 162 -25.76 8.58 -23.93
C ARG A 162 -27.00 7.72 -24.24
N PRO A 163 -27.55 6.96 -23.28
CA PRO A 163 -28.88 6.39 -23.46
C PRO A 163 -29.84 7.53 -23.81
N PRO A 164 -30.68 7.38 -24.85
CA PRO A 164 -31.64 8.41 -25.20
C PRO A 164 -32.48 8.74 -23.97
N ALA A 165 -32.67 10.04 -23.70
CA ALA A 165 -33.51 10.48 -22.61
C ALA A 165 -34.89 9.83 -22.75
N ALA A 166 -35.40 9.23 -21.67
CA ALA A 166 -36.74 8.67 -21.68
C ALA A 166 -37.72 9.75 -22.17
N PRO A 167 -38.61 9.43 -23.13
CA PRO A 167 -39.57 10.39 -23.62
C PRO A 167 -40.39 10.92 -22.44
N PRO A 168 -40.73 12.23 -22.41
CA PRO A 168 -41.59 12.77 -21.38
C PRO A 168 -42.85 11.91 -21.34
N GLN A 169 -43.12 11.31 -20.19
CA GLN A 169 -44.38 10.64 -19.94
C GLN A 169 -45.45 11.71 -20.09
N GLY A 170 -46.08 11.72 -21.26
CA GLY A 170 -47.17 12.63 -21.57
C GLY A 170 -48.26 12.41 -20.55
N ALA A 171 -48.71 13.51 -19.95
CA ALA A 171 -49.96 13.55 -19.21
C ALA A 171 -51.09 13.03 -20.11
N GLN A 172 -51.73 11.95 -19.67
CA GLN A 172 -53.11 11.60 -20.00
C GLN A 172 -53.77 11.10 -18.73
#